data_AF-A0A212JWY4-F1
#
_entry.id   AF-A0A212JWY4-F1
#
_cell.length_a   1.000
_cell.length_b   1.000
_cell.length_c   1.000
_cell.angle_alpha   90.00
_cell.angle_beta   90.00
_cell.angle_gamma   90.00
#
_symmetry.space_group_name_H-M   'P 1'
#
loop_
_entity.id
_entity.type
_entity.pdbx_description
1 polymer ?
#
loop_
_entity_poly.entity_id
_entity_poly.type
_entity_poly.pdbx_seq_one_letter_code
_entity_poly.pdbx_strand_id
1 'polypeptide(L)' 'MKYKDPVMEKYFLSLPQNVKGFINASEVEISTPGDLMLIGEHFKVSFPSENQESIK' A
#
# COMPACT_ATOMS: atom_id res chain seq x y z
N MET A 1 -4.93 7.14 11.85
CA MET A 1 -3.51 7.06 11.44
C MET A 1 -2.99 5.69 11.84
N LYS A 2 -2.46 4.92 10.89
CA LYS A 2 -1.87 3.60 11.17
C LYS A 2 -0.39 3.73 11.52
N TYR A 3 0.31 4.66 10.88
CA TYR A 3 1.72 4.94 11.13
C TYR A 3 1.90 6.31 11.78
N LYS A 4 2.84 6.40 12.72
CA LYS A 4 3.24 7.68 13.34
C LYS A 4 4.12 8.51 12.39
N ASP A 5 4.88 7.82 11.54
CA ASP A 5 5.71 8.45 10.51
C ASP A 5 4.80 9.01 9.39
N PRO A 6 4.85 10.32 9.11
CA PRO A 6 4.01 10.94 8.08
C PRO A 6 4.26 10.42 6.66
N VAL A 7 5.49 10.01 6.33
CA VAL A 7 5.86 9.45 5.03
C VAL A 7 5.25 8.06 4.87
N MET A 8 5.33 7.24 5.91
CA MET A 8 4.69 5.91 5.92
C MET A 8 3.17 6.02 5.80
N GLU A 9 2.55 6.92 6.58
CA GLU A 9 1.10 7.13 6.52
C GLU A 9 0.66 7.60 5.12
N LYS A 10 1.39 8.56 4.53
CA LYS A 10 1.11 9.04 3.18
C LYS A 10 1.21 7.93 2.14
N TYR A 11 2.26 7.11 2.20
CA TYR A 11 2.42 6.00 1.27
C TYR A 11 1.31 4.95 1.47
N PHE A 12 1.02 4.56 2.71
CA PHE A 12 -0.06 3.63 3.03
C PHE A 12 -1.41 4.10 2.46
N LEU A 13 -1.75 5.37 2.65
CA LEU A 13 -3.00 5.94 2.14
C LEU A 13 -3.10 5.91 0.61
N SER A 14 -1.96 6.06 -0.08
CA SER A 14 -1.87 5.98 -1.54
C SER A 14 -2.05 4.56 -2.10
N LEU A 15 -1.96 3.53 -1.25
CA LEU A 15 -2.13 2.15 -1.68
C LEU A 15 -3.59 1.84 -2.05
N PRO A 16 -3.81 0.92 -3.00
CA PRO A 16 -5.14 0.38 -3.31
C PRO A 16 -5.84 -0.20 -2.07
N GLN A 17 -7.17 -0.19 -2.07
CA GLN A 17 -7.96 -0.62 -0.92
C GLN A 17 -7.74 -2.09 -0.55
N ASN A 18 -7.56 -2.98 -1.54
CA ASN A 18 -7.23 -4.38 -1.32
C ASN A 18 -5.88 -4.56 -0.62
N VAL A 19 -4.87 -3.76 -0.99
CA VAL A 19 -3.54 -3.79 -0.36
C VAL A 19 -3.60 -3.26 1.07
N LYS A 20 -4.31 -2.14 1.29
CA LYS A 20 -4.57 -1.63 2.65
C LYS A 20 -5.31 -2.64 3.52
N GLY A 21 -6.29 -3.34 2.95
CA GLY A 21 -7.02 -4.42 3.60
C GLY A 21 -6.11 -5.58 3.99
N PHE A 22 -5.25 -6.03 3.07
CA PHE A 22 -4.26 -7.07 3.34
C PHE A 22 -3.31 -6.68 4.48
N ILE A 23 -2.74 -5.48 4.44
CA ILE A 23 -1.84 -4.97 5.48
C ILE A 23 -2.56 -4.86 6.83
N ASN A 24 -3.84 -4.46 6.84
CA ASN A 24 -4.62 -4.36 8.07
C ASN A 24 -5.03 -5.71 8.65
N ALA A 25 -5.25 -6.71 7.79
CA ALA A 25 -5.54 -8.08 8.19
C ALA A 25 -4.27 -8.85 8.58
N SER A 26 -3.11 -8.44 8.05
CA SER A 26 -1.83 -9.02 8.44
C SER A 26 -1.47 -8.57 9.85
N GLU A 27 -1.08 -9.50 10.71
CA GLU A 27 -0.50 -9.22 12.03
C GLU A 27 0.98 -8.76 11.93
N VAL A 28 1.44 -8.45 10.72
CA VAL A 28 2.80 -8.03 10.44
C VAL A 28 3.00 -6.58 10.90
N GLU A 29 3.98 -6.38 11.78
CA GLU A 29 4.42 -5.05 12.15
C GLU A 29 5.35 -4.50 11.06
N ILE A 30 4.91 -3.43 10.40
CA ILE A 30 5.69 -2.72 9.39
C ILE A 30 6.26 -1.47 10.05
N SER A 31 7.54 -1.50 10.39
CA SER A 31 8.16 -0.42 11.16
C SER A 31 8.97 0.55 10.29
N THR A 32 9.19 0.23 9.00
CA THR A 32 9.98 1.06 8.09
C THR A 32 9.24 1.41 6.80
N PRO A 33 9.54 2.59 6.19
CA PRO A 33 9.01 2.94 4.87
C PRO A 33 9.41 1.92 3.78
N GLY A 34 10.64 1.39 3.85
CA GLY A 34 11.14 0.43 2.87
C GLY A 34 10.31 -0.84 2.82
N ASP A 35 9.97 -1.41 3.99
CA ASP A 35 9.14 -2.61 4.08
C ASP A 35 7.73 -2.38 3.51
N LEU A 36 7.15 -1.21 3.82
CA LEU A 36 5.84 -0.83 3.28
C LEU A 36 5.87 -0.68 1.76
N MET A 37 6.96 -0.13 1.21
CA MET A 37 7.14 0.05 -0.22
C MET A 37 7.30 -1.29 -0.95
N LEU A 38 8.08 -2.21 -0.39
CA LEU A 38 8.25 -3.56 -0.96
C LEU A 38 6.91 -4.32 -1.03
N ILE A 39 6.08 -4.19 0.00
CA ILE A 39 4.72 -4.76 -0.02
C ILE A 39 3.92 -4.09 -1.14
N GLY A 40 3.89 -2.76 -1.21
CA GLY A 40 3.18 -2.05 -2.26
C GLY A 40 3.62 -2.44 -3.68
N GLU A 41 4.92 -2.64 -3.90
CA GLU A 41 5.48 -3.10 -5.18
C GLU A 41 5.09 -4.54 -5.51
N HIS A 42 5.14 -5.45 -4.53
CA HIS A 42 4.69 -6.83 -4.71
C HIS A 42 3.25 -6.88 -5.21
N PHE A 43 2.36 -6.06 -4.65
CA PHE A 43 0.96 -6.01 -5.08
C PHE A 43 0.75 -5.34 -6.44
N LYS A 44 1.63 -4.42 -6.87
CA LYS A 44 1.59 -3.84 -8.23
C LYS A 44 1.95 -4.87 -9.30
N VAL A 45 2.88 -5.78 -9.00
CA VAL A 45 3.29 -6.84 -9.93
C VAL A 45 2.26 -7.97 -9.95
N SER A 46 1.72 -8.35 -8.79
CA SER A 46 0.73 -9.43 -8.67
C SER A 46 -0.69 -9.03 -9.13
N PHE A 47 -1.00 -7.74 -9.14
CA PHE A 47 -2.25 -7.19 -9.65
C PHE A 47 -1.93 -6.01 -10.57
N PRO A 48 -1.62 -6.25 -11.86
CA PRO A 48 -1.53 -5.16 -12.82
C PRO A 48 -2.87 -4.43 -12.79
N SER A 49 -2.82 -3.18 -12.34
CA SER A 49 -3.98 -2.34 -12.06
C SER A 49 -4.98 -2.35 -13.22
N GLU A 50 -6.13 -2.97 -12.98
CA GLU A 50 -7.32 -2.89 -13.83
C GLU A 50 -8.02 -1.53 -13.67
N ASN A 51 -7.26 -0.42 -13.70
CA ASN A 51 -7.79 0.95 -13.81
C ASN A 51 -6.67 1.92 -14.23
N GLN A 52 -6.22 1.75 -15.47
CA GLN A 52 -5.69 2.83 -16.30
C GLN A 52 -6.69 3.06 -17.44
N GLU A 53 -7.84 3.68 -17.15
CA GLU A 53 -8.55 4.44 -18.18
C GLU A 53 -8.76 5.87 -17.69
N SER A 54 -7.96 6.74 -18.29
CA SER A 54 -8.18 8.18 -18.34
C SER A 54 -9.22 8.51 -19.42
N ILE A 55 -9.87 9.66 -19.26
CA ILE A 55 -10.51 10.49 -20.30
C ILE A 55 -11.92 10.06 -20.77
N LYS A 56 -12.92 10.82 -20.33
CA LYS A 56 -13.80 11.56 -21.24
C LYS A 56 -14.29 12.86 -20.60
#